data_AF-A0A3T0G2Z6-F1
#
_entry.id   AF-A0A3T0G2Z6-F1
#
_cell.length_a   1.000
_cell.length_b   1.000
_cell.length_c   1.000
_cell.angle_alpha   90.00
_cell.angle_beta   90.00
_cell.angle_gamma   90.00
#
_symmetry.space_group_name_H-M   'P 1'
#
loop_
_entity.id
_entity.type
_entity.pdbx_description
1 polymer ?
#
loop_
_entity_poly.entity_id
_entity_poly.type
_entity_poly.pdbx_seq_one_letter_code
_entity_poly.pdbx_strand_id
1 'polypeptide(L)'
;MRRSWYYADGHRHRHGPVADDALLDLYRDRVIALDTLVWCEGMDSWLSLSACADTLGPPVSTDVRAGAVPPPLPPAAAYVPPAHSSVAPPAQPRSNGPGWPLVAVLGAVAGLFVVVGLIGILAAIAFPAYNDYLGRAKVAEAVGELAALKPQITEFLASEGRCPVNDDAGFKPPEQYASERLSSVRIGRFEGSECGIEAVLHAPKSARIDGKAVWLELDADAGSWHCSSEIDDTQLPPDCRG
;
A
#
# COMPACT_ATOMS: atom_id res chain seq x y z
N MET A 1 22.62 -13.96 31.39
CA MET A 1 22.25 -12.91 32.37
C MET A 1 20.83 -12.51 32.05
N ARG A 2 19.87 -12.75 32.95
CA ARG A 2 18.46 -12.35 32.73
C ARG A 2 18.39 -10.81 32.82
N ARG A 3 17.77 -10.15 31.85
CA ARG A 3 17.63 -8.69 31.87
C ARG A 3 16.34 -8.34 32.60
N SER A 4 16.40 -7.32 33.46
CA SER A 4 15.22 -6.81 34.14
C SER A 4 14.56 -5.75 33.26
N TRP A 5 13.29 -5.98 32.92
CA TRP A 5 12.47 -5.09 32.09
C TRP A 5 11.43 -4.35 32.92
N TYR A 6 11.10 -3.15 32.48
CA TYR A 6 10.02 -2.33 32.99
C TYR A 6 9.14 -1.91 31.82
N TYR A 7 7.83 -1.84 32.02
CA TYR A 7 6.90 -1.35 31.01
C TYR A 7 5.97 -0.27 31.59
N ALA A 8 5.50 0.63 30.75
CA ALA A 8 4.53 1.66 31.13
C ALA A 8 3.16 1.32 30.56
N ASP A 9 2.14 1.19 31.42
CA ASP A 9 0.77 0.92 30.96
C ASP A 9 0.14 2.12 30.24
N GLY A 10 -1.09 1.96 29.72
CA GLY A 10 -1.84 3.03 29.04
C GLY A 10 -2.10 4.28 29.91
N HIS A 11 -1.96 4.16 31.23
CA HIS A 11 -2.05 5.26 32.19
C HIS A 11 -0.67 5.82 32.60
N ARG A 12 0.40 5.40 31.92
CA ARG A 12 1.81 5.73 32.18
C ARG A 12 2.31 5.32 33.56
N HIS A 13 1.67 4.35 34.22
CA HIS A 13 2.23 3.75 35.43
C HIS A 13 3.33 2.76 35.04
N ARG A 14 4.47 2.86 35.73
CA ARG A 14 5.65 2.03 35.48
C ARG A 14 5.53 0.74 36.29
N HIS A 15 5.59 -0.40 35.62
CA HIS A 15 5.50 -1.73 36.22
C HIS A 15 6.80 -2.50 35.96
N GLY A 16 7.32 -3.18 36.99
CA GLY A 16 8.53 -4.00 36.93
C GLY A 16 9.25 -4.12 38.27
N PRO A 17 10.39 -4.84 38.35
CA PRO A 17 11.06 -5.52 37.24
C PRO A 17 10.37 -6.84 36.81
N VAL A 18 10.26 -7.05 35.51
CA VAL A 18 9.72 -8.27 34.88
C VAL A 18 10.84 -8.94 34.08
N ALA A 19 10.88 -10.27 34.05
CA ALA A 19 11.84 -11.03 33.24
C ALA A 19 11.43 -11.06 31.76
N ASP A 20 12.39 -11.36 30.87
CA ASP A 20 12.17 -11.39 29.41
C ASP A 20 10.98 -12.29 28.99
N ASP A 21 10.85 -13.47 29.60
CA ASP A 21 9.77 -14.45 29.36
C ASP A 21 8.41 -13.94 29.83
N ALA A 22 8.35 -13.38 31.04
CA ALA A 22 7.12 -12.80 31.58
C ALA A 22 6.65 -11.56 30.79
N LEU A 23 7.57 -10.79 30.19
CA LEU A 23 7.20 -9.68 29.30
C LEU A 23 6.56 -10.19 27.99
N LEU A 24 7.07 -11.30 27.45
CA LEU A 24 6.49 -11.95 26.27
C LEU A 24 5.11 -12.55 26.56
N ASP A 25 4.91 -13.12 27.75
CA ASP A 25 3.61 -13.63 28.17
C ASP A 25 2.58 -12.50 28.31
N LEU A 26 2.96 -11.35 28.87
CA LEU A 26 2.10 -10.15 28.91
C LEU A 26 1.71 -9.66 27.51
N TYR A 27 2.61 -9.77 26.53
CA TYR A 27 2.30 -9.44 25.15
C TYR A 27 1.33 -10.45 24.50
N ARG A 28 1.56 -11.75 24.74
CA ARG A 28 0.67 -12.83 24.27
C ARG A 28 -0.73 -12.73 24.85
N ASP A 29 -0.81 -12.40 26.14
CA ASP A 29 -2.05 -12.19 26.88
C ASP A 29 -2.72 -10.85 26.55
N ARG A 30 -2.15 -10.06 25.63
CA ARG A 30 -2.64 -8.75 25.17
C ARG A 30 -2.77 -7.70 26.27
N VAL A 31 -2.03 -7.86 27.36
CA VAL A 31 -1.95 -6.89 28.45
C VAL A 31 -1.09 -5.69 28.02
N ILE A 32 -0.06 -5.94 27.21
CA ILE A 32 0.78 -4.91 26.60
C ILE A 32 0.74 -5.04 25.07
N ALA A 33 0.93 -3.92 24.36
CA ALA A 33 0.87 -3.82 22.91
C ALA A 33 2.24 -3.40 22.32
N LEU A 34 2.38 -3.49 20.99
CA LEU A 34 3.64 -3.17 20.28
C LEU A 34 4.08 -1.71 20.45
N ASP A 35 3.15 -0.80 20.73
CA ASP A 35 3.40 0.62 21.00
C ASP A 35 3.68 0.91 22.49
N THR A 36 3.56 -0.10 23.36
CA THR A 36 3.81 0.05 24.80
C THR A 36 5.29 0.35 25.05
N LEU A 37 5.56 1.37 25.87
CA LEU A 37 6.92 1.78 26.21
C LEU A 37 7.54 0.79 27.19
N VAL A 38 8.70 0.28 26.82
CA VAL A 38 9.53 -0.64 27.61
C VAL A 38 10.92 -0.06 27.84
N TRP A 39 11.49 -0.40 28.98
CA TRP A 39 12.85 -0.02 29.34
C TRP A 39 13.57 -1.18 30.03
N CYS A 40 14.84 -1.38 29.71
CA CYS A 40 15.68 -2.37 30.38
C CYS A 40 16.99 -1.73 30.84
N GLU A 41 17.60 -2.39 31.82
CA GLU A 41 18.82 -1.94 32.46
C GLU A 41 19.96 -1.82 31.43
N GLY A 42 20.47 -0.60 31.24
CA GLY A 42 21.49 -0.26 30.24
C GLY A 42 20.98 0.47 29.00
N MET A 43 19.67 0.79 28.89
CA MET A 43 19.16 1.67 27.83
C MET A 43 19.12 3.15 28.25
N ASP A 44 19.47 4.04 27.32
CA ASP A 44 19.50 5.49 27.55
C ASP A 44 18.11 6.14 27.66
N SER A 45 17.07 5.51 27.09
CA SER A 45 15.69 6.02 27.13
C SER A 45 14.64 4.92 26.93
N TRP A 46 13.38 5.21 27.25
CA TRP A 46 12.24 4.30 27.04
C TRP A 46 11.93 4.18 25.55
N LEU A 47 11.83 2.95 25.06
CA LEU A 47 11.58 2.62 23.65
C LEU A 47 10.27 1.83 23.52
N SER A 48 9.60 1.86 22.37
CA SER A 48 8.42 1.01 22.16
C SER A 48 8.82 -0.46 22.04
N LEU A 49 7.95 -1.37 22.47
CA LEU A 49 8.17 -2.81 22.35
C LEU A 49 8.46 -3.22 20.89
N SER A 50 7.84 -2.54 19.91
CA SER A 50 8.10 -2.73 18.48
C SER A 50 9.54 -2.38 18.07
N ALA A 51 10.14 -1.35 18.67
CA ALA A 51 11.50 -0.92 18.35
C ALA A 51 12.55 -1.85 18.96
N CYS A 52 12.21 -2.58 20.03
CA CYS A 52 13.07 -3.57 20.67
C CYS A 52 12.75 -5.01 20.24
N ALA A 53 11.77 -5.23 19.35
CA ALA A 53 11.29 -6.56 18.94
C ALA A 53 12.41 -7.44 18.37
N ASP A 54 13.33 -6.85 17.60
CA ASP A 54 14.47 -7.55 17.01
C ASP A 54 15.49 -8.03 18.06
N THR A 55 15.49 -7.42 19.26
CA THR A 55 16.41 -7.75 20.36
C THR A 55 15.88 -8.81 21.31
N LEU A 56 14.56 -9.06 21.30
CA LEU A 56 13.85 -9.98 22.20
C LEU A 56 13.78 -11.44 21.68
N GLY A 57 14.12 -11.67 20.40
CA GLY A 57 14.03 -12.99 19.77
C GLY A 57 12.60 -13.46 19.48
N PRO A 58 12.41 -14.56 18.72
CA PRO A 58 11.08 -15.01 18.26
C PRO A 58 10.19 -15.39 19.46
N PRO A 59 9.02 -14.75 19.62
CA PRO A 59 7.85 -14.92 18.75
C PRO A 59 7.17 -13.60 18.34
N VAL A 60 7.87 -12.46 18.42
CA VAL A 60 7.31 -11.16 18.00
C VAL A 60 7.40 -11.06 16.48
N SER A 61 6.40 -11.61 15.78
CA SER A 61 6.28 -11.44 14.33
C SER A 61 6.00 -9.97 14.01
N THR A 62 7.01 -9.26 13.51
CA THR A 62 6.92 -7.93 12.89
C THR A 62 6.46 -7.99 11.42
N ASP A 63 5.96 -9.14 10.97
CA ASP A 63 5.49 -9.36 9.61
C ASP A 63 4.13 -8.68 9.37
N VAL A 64 4.17 -7.40 9.02
CA VAL A 64 3.00 -6.59 8.63
C VAL A 64 2.33 -7.11 7.34
N ARG A 65 2.89 -8.13 6.69
CA ARG A 65 2.43 -8.62 5.38
C ARG A 65 1.30 -9.66 5.40
N ALA A 66 0.90 -10.18 6.56
CA ALA A 66 -0.11 -11.25 6.67
C ALA A 66 -1.50 -10.83 7.18
N GLY A 67 -1.79 -9.52 7.33
CA GLY A 67 -3.02 -9.04 7.94
C GLY A 67 -3.63 -7.82 7.27
N ALA A 68 -3.85 -7.85 5.95
CA ALA A 68 -4.67 -6.84 5.28
C ALA A 68 -6.17 -7.14 5.51
N VAL A 69 -6.60 -7.14 6.78
CA VAL A 69 -7.98 -6.83 7.14
C VAL A 69 -7.91 -5.43 7.78
N PRO A 70 -8.64 -4.43 7.27
CA PRO A 70 -8.66 -3.12 7.91
C PRO A 70 -9.09 -3.31 9.36
N PRO A 71 -8.39 -2.72 10.35
CA PRO A 71 -8.79 -2.85 11.75
C PRO A 71 -10.23 -2.36 11.88
N PRO A 72 -11.12 -3.10 12.60
CA PRO A 72 -12.43 -2.57 12.93
C PRO A 72 -12.22 -1.27 13.69
N LEU A 73 -12.93 -0.23 13.26
CA LEU A 73 -12.96 1.06 13.94
C LEU A 73 -13.19 0.79 15.43
N PRO A 74 -12.36 1.36 16.34
CA PRO A 74 -12.61 1.23 17.76
C PRO A 74 -14.04 1.72 18.04
N PRO A 75 -14.84 1.02 18.89
CA PRO A 75 -16.11 1.57 19.31
C PRO A 75 -15.81 2.96 19.87
N ALA A 76 -16.54 3.96 19.39
CA ALA A 76 -16.35 5.35 19.78
C ALA A 76 -16.26 5.39 21.31
N ALA A 77 -15.02 5.51 21.83
CA ALA A 77 -14.82 5.73 23.24
C ALA A 77 -15.61 6.99 23.52
N ALA A 78 -16.60 6.88 24.40
CA ALA A 78 -17.37 8.03 24.84
C ALA A 78 -16.35 9.06 25.30
N TYR A 79 -16.17 10.09 24.47
CA TYR A 79 -15.28 11.19 24.77
C TYR A 79 -15.85 11.84 26.03
N VAL A 80 -15.25 11.54 27.19
CA VAL A 80 -15.49 12.28 28.41
C VAL A 80 -14.58 13.49 28.30
N PRO A 81 -15.10 14.69 27.97
CA PRO A 81 -14.27 15.88 27.97
C PRO A 81 -13.64 16.04 29.35
N PRO A 82 -12.38 16.52 29.45
CA PRO A 82 -11.84 16.90 30.74
C PRO A 82 -12.78 17.93 31.38
N ALA A 83 -13.03 17.81 32.68
CA ALA A 83 -13.79 18.81 33.43
C ALA A 83 -13.05 20.15 33.33
N HIS A 84 -13.46 20.98 32.37
CA HIS A 84 -12.98 22.35 32.27
C HIS A 84 -13.52 23.09 33.48
N SER A 85 -12.64 23.48 34.40
CA SER A 85 -12.97 24.49 35.41
C SER A 85 -13.47 25.71 34.66
N SER A 86 -14.77 25.97 34.71
CA SER A 86 -15.37 27.17 34.15
C SER A 86 -14.95 28.36 35.01
N VAL A 87 -13.73 28.86 34.81
CA VAL A 87 -13.41 30.23 35.15
C VAL A 87 -14.23 31.07 34.18
N ALA A 88 -15.20 31.81 34.72
CA ALA A 88 -15.95 32.77 33.94
C ALA A 88 -14.95 33.70 33.22
N PRO A 89 -14.96 33.78 31.88
CA PRO A 89 -14.07 34.69 31.18
C PRO A 89 -14.37 36.12 31.67
N PRO A 90 -13.34 36.96 31.89
CA PRO A 90 -13.57 38.37 32.17
C PRO A 90 -14.40 38.95 31.03
N ALA A 91 -15.45 39.71 31.38
CA ALA A 91 -16.35 40.33 30.43
C ALA A 91 -15.53 41.09 29.38
N GLN A 92 -15.49 40.55 28.15
CA GLN A 92 -14.81 41.22 27.05
C GLN A 92 -15.56 42.53 26.74
N PRO A 93 -14.87 43.68 26.65
CA PRO A 93 -15.50 44.89 26.20
C PRO A 93 -16.02 44.67 24.77
N ARG A 94 -17.33 44.83 24.59
CA ARG A 94 -17.99 44.78 23.28
C ARG A 94 -17.48 45.96 22.44
N SER A 95 -16.41 45.76 21.68
CA SER A 95 -15.97 46.72 20.67
C SER A 95 -16.80 46.53 19.40
N ASN A 96 -18.10 46.83 19.50
CA ASN A 96 -18.98 46.96 18.33
C ASN A 96 -18.71 48.29 17.61
N GLY A 97 -17.49 48.45 17.11
CA GLY A 97 -17.18 49.48 16.13
C GLY A 97 -17.68 49.04 14.73
N PRO A 98 -18.03 49.97 13.83
CA PRO A 98 -18.62 49.68 12.52
C PRO A 98 -17.76 48.83 11.56
N GLY A 99 -16.53 48.44 11.94
CA GLY A 99 -15.64 47.57 11.17
C GLY A 99 -15.51 46.11 11.66
N TRP A 100 -16.07 45.76 12.82
CA TRP A 100 -16.00 44.40 13.41
C TRP A 100 -16.44 43.25 12.47
N PRO A 101 -17.61 43.33 11.78
CA PRO A 101 -18.02 42.22 10.91
C PRO A 101 -17.07 42.06 9.71
N LEU A 102 -16.47 43.14 9.24
CA LEU A 102 -15.57 43.11 8.08
C LEU A 102 -14.23 42.44 8.43
N VAL A 103 -13.71 42.68 9.64
CA VAL A 103 -12.47 42.03 10.13
C VAL A 103 -12.69 40.53 10.38
N ALA A 104 -13.83 40.14 10.95
CA ALA A 104 -14.15 38.73 11.17
C ALA A 104 -14.28 37.96 9.85
N VAL A 105 -14.96 38.55 8.86
CA VAL A 105 -15.08 37.96 7.50
C VAL A 105 -13.72 37.88 6.82
N LEU A 106 -12.90 38.93 6.89
CA LEU A 106 -11.53 38.91 6.32
C LEU A 106 -10.66 37.82 6.96
N GLY A 107 -10.72 37.65 8.27
CA GLY A 107 -10.00 36.57 8.97
C GLY A 107 -10.45 35.18 8.53
N ALA A 108 -11.76 34.96 8.40
CA ALA A 108 -12.31 33.68 7.93
C ALA A 108 -11.91 33.38 6.49
N VAL A 109 -11.95 34.39 5.61
CA VAL A 109 -11.55 34.28 4.20
C VAL A 109 -10.05 34.01 4.08
N ALA A 110 -9.21 34.74 4.81
CA ALA A 110 -7.76 34.52 4.83
C ALA A 110 -7.41 33.11 5.35
N GLY A 111 -8.08 32.65 6.42
CA GLY A 111 -7.91 31.30 6.95
C GLY A 111 -8.27 30.21 5.93
N LEU A 112 -9.36 30.41 5.17
CA LEU A 112 -9.76 29.49 4.11
C LEU A 112 -8.70 29.38 3.00
N PHE A 113 -8.12 30.50 2.56
CA PHE A 113 -7.07 30.47 1.53
C PHE A 113 -5.82 29.73 1.98
N VAL A 114 -5.43 29.87 3.25
CA VAL A 114 -4.29 29.11 3.81
C VAL A 114 -4.59 27.61 3.79
N VAL A 115 -5.79 27.20 4.21
CA VAL A 115 -6.20 25.79 4.21
C VAL A 115 -6.25 25.22 2.78
N VAL A 116 -6.84 25.95 1.83
CA VAL A 116 -6.89 25.54 0.43
C VAL A 116 -5.49 25.41 -0.17
N GLY A 117 -4.59 26.34 0.15
CA GLY A 117 -3.19 26.28 -0.28
C GLY A 117 -2.48 25.02 0.21
N LEU A 118 -2.66 24.67 1.50
CA LEU A 118 -2.06 23.47 2.08
C LEU A 118 -2.60 22.18 1.41
N ILE A 119 -3.93 22.08 1.24
CA ILE A 119 -4.55 20.93 0.57
C ILE A 119 -4.06 20.84 -0.88
N GLY A 120 -3.89 21.96 -1.58
CA GLY A 120 -3.36 21.99 -2.94
C GLY A 120 -1.95 21.37 -3.05
N ILE A 121 -1.05 21.71 -2.13
CA ILE A 121 0.31 21.14 -2.10
C ILE A 121 0.26 19.63 -1.82
N LEU A 122 -0.55 19.20 -0.85
CA LEU A 122 -0.71 17.78 -0.52
C LEU A 122 -1.29 16.99 -1.71
N ALA A 123 -2.33 17.53 -2.35
CA ALA A 123 -2.98 16.92 -3.51
C ALA A 123 -2.02 16.80 -4.69
N ALA A 124 -1.16 17.80 -4.92
CA ALA A 124 -0.17 17.78 -6.01
C ALA A 124 0.83 16.62 -5.90
N ILE A 125 1.13 16.13 -4.69
CA ILE A 125 2.04 14.98 -4.46
C ILE A 125 1.24 13.67 -4.39
N ALA A 126 0.11 13.68 -3.70
CA ALA A 126 -0.69 12.47 -3.49
C ALA A 126 -1.36 11.97 -4.77
N PHE A 127 -1.84 12.88 -5.63
CA PHE A 127 -2.60 12.50 -6.81
C PHE A 127 -1.76 11.77 -7.88
N PRO A 128 -0.55 12.24 -8.26
CA PRO A 128 0.32 11.49 -9.18
C PRO A 128 0.67 10.11 -8.66
N ALA A 129 1.11 10.02 -7.40
CA ALA A 129 1.49 8.75 -6.77
C ALA A 129 0.33 7.74 -6.71
N TYR A 130 -0.89 8.22 -6.44
CA TYR A 130 -2.09 7.38 -6.44
C TYR A 130 -2.43 6.85 -7.85
N ASN A 131 -2.30 7.69 -8.88
CA ASN A 131 -2.51 7.25 -10.26
C ASN A 131 -1.45 6.22 -10.71
N ASP A 132 -0.22 6.34 -10.23
CA ASP A 132 0.83 5.37 -10.53
C ASP A 132 0.54 4.02 -9.87
N TYR A 133 0.04 4.03 -8.62
CA TYR A 133 -0.44 2.82 -7.95
C TYR A 133 -1.61 2.17 -8.69
N LEU A 134 -2.62 2.94 -9.10
CA LEU A 134 -3.75 2.42 -9.88
C LEU A 134 -3.30 1.86 -11.24
N GLY A 135 -2.34 2.52 -11.89
CA GLY A 135 -1.73 2.03 -13.12
C GLY A 135 -1.09 0.65 -12.90
N ARG A 136 -0.25 0.54 -11.87
CA ARG A 136 0.42 -0.72 -11.51
C ARG A 136 -0.55 -1.85 -11.19
N ALA A 137 -1.61 -1.56 -10.44
CA ALA A 137 -2.63 -2.55 -10.13
C ALA A 137 -3.32 -3.07 -11.39
N LYS A 138 -3.73 -2.17 -12.30
CA LYS A 138 -4.37 -2.55 -13.56
C LYS A 138 -3.46 -3.38 -14.47
N VAL A 139 -2.18 -3.01 -14.58
CA VAL A 139 -1.21 -3.79 -15.36
C VAL A 139 -1.02 -5.18 -14.73
N ALA A 140 -0.87 -5.27 -13.41
CA ALA A 140 -0.73 -6.56 -12.73
C ALA A 140 -1.96 -7.45 -12.94
N GLU A 141 -3.16 -6.89 -12.87
CA GLU A 141 -4.40 -7.62 -13.14
C GLU A 141 -4.48 -8.09 -14.60
N ALA A 142 -4.08 -7.26 -15.56
CA ALA A 142 -4.05 -7.63 -16.97
C ALA A 142 -3.04 -8.78 -17.23
N VAL A 143 -1.83 -8.67 -16.69
CA VAL A 143 -0.81 -9.72 -16.73
C VAL A 143 -1.30 -11.01 -16.05
N GLY A 144 -2.07 -10.88 -14.97
CA GLY A 144 -2.72 -11.99 -14.29
C GLY A 144 -3.74 -12.74 -15.16
N GLU A 145 -4.49 -12.06 -16.03
CA GLU A 145 -5.40 -12.72 -16.98
C GLU A 145 -4.65 -13.56 -18.01
N LEU A 146 -3.45 -13.13 -18.41
CA LEU A 146 -2.61 -13.82 -19.38
C LEU A 146 -1.94 -15.07 -18.81
N ALA A 147 -1.89 -15.21 -17.48
CA ALA A 147 -1.27 -16.36 -16.82
C ALA A 147 -1.91 -17.70 -17.23
N ALA A 148 -3.20 -17.71 -17.57
CA ALA A 148 -3.90 -18.91 -18.03
C ALA A 148 -3.48 -19.40 -19.43
N LEU A 149 -2.87 -18.53 -20.25
CA LEU A 149 -2.37 -18.87 -21.59
C LEU A 149 -0.99 -19.52 -21.53
N LYS A 150 -0.17 -19.16 -20.54
CA LYS A 150 1.19 -19.69 -20.36
C LYS A 150 1.28 -21.22 -20.44
N PRO A 151 0.52 -22.02 -19.65
CA PRO A 151 0.60 -23.48 -19.74
C PRO A 151 0.11 -24.04 -21.07
N GLN A 152 -0.89 -23.40 -21.70
CA GLN A 152 -1.40 -23.82 -23.02
C GLN A 152 -0.34 -23.63 -24.11
N ILE A 153 0.38 -22.51 -24.06
CA ILE A 153 1.47 -22.21 -24.99
C ILE A 153 2.64 -23.20 -24.80
N THR A 154 3.04 -23.47 -23.55
CA THR A 154 4.13 -24.41 -23.29
C THR A 154 3.79 -25.84 -23.71
N GLU A 155 2.54 -26.28 -23.50
CA GLU A 155 2.09 -27.60 -23.94
C GLU A 155 2.08 -27.71 -25.47
N PHE A 156 1.52 -26.71 -26.16
CA PHE A 156 1.50 -26.67 -27.63
C PHE A 156 2.92 -26.68 -28.22
N LEU A 157 3.82 -25.88 -27.62
CA LEU A 157 5.22 -25.84 -28.04
C LEU A 157 5.90 -27.21 -27.86
N ALA A 158 5.61 -27.91 -26.76
CA ALA A 158 6.15 -29.24 -26.49
C ALA A 158 5.58 -30.31 -27.44
N SER A 159 4.31 -30.21 -27.85
CA SER A 159 3.65 -31.19 -28.72
C SER A 159 3.94 -30.97 -30.21
N GLU A 160 3.92 -29.72 -30.68
CA GLU A 160 4.01 -29.36 -32.10
C GLU A 160 5.43 -28.89 -32.50
N GLY A 161 6.31 -28.61 -31.53
CA GLY A 161 7.67 -28.13 -31.79
C GLY A 161 7.76 -26.72 -32.38
N ARG A 162 6.66 -25.95 -32.34
CA ARG A 162 6.59 -24.55 -32.80
C ARG A 162 5.75 -23.71 -31.85
N CYS A 163 6.00 -22.40 -31.83
CA CYS A 163 5.14 -21.48 -31.09
C CYS A 163 3.73 -21.46 -31.71
N PRO A 164 2.66 -21.51 -30.90
CA PRO A 164 1.31 -21.30 -31.40
C PRO A 164 1.14 -19.87 -31.91
N VAL A 165 0.24 -19.71 -32.86
CA VAL A 165 -0.30 -18.41 -33.27
C VAL A 165 -1.79 -18.35 -32.93
N ASN A 166 -2.37 -17.15 -32.90
CA ASN A 166 -3.82 -17.03 -32.88
C ASN A 166 -4.44 -17.85 -34.03
N ASP A 167 -5.62 -18.42 -33.78
CA ASP A 167 -6.35 -19.33 -34.69
C ASP A 167 -5.81 -20.77 -34.80
N ASP A 168 -4.68 -21.09 -34.16
CA ASP A 168 -4.33 -22.50 -33.90
C ASP A 168 -5.37 -23.18 -33.01
N ALA A 169 -5.44 -24.51 -33.05
CA ALA A 169 -6.37 -25.27 -32.23
C ALA A 169 -6.16 -24.96 -30.72
N GLY A 170 -7.20 -24.42 -30.08
CA GLY A 170 -7.16 -24.00 -28.66
C GLY A 170 -6.82 -22.52 -28.45
N PHE A 171 -6.42 -21.80 -29.49
CA PHE A 171 -6.10 -20.37 -29.45
C PHE A 171 -7.11 -19.56 -30.25
N LYS A 172 -7.63 -18.51 -29.63
CA LYS A 172 -8.67 -17.66 -30.23
C LYS A 172 -8.05 -16.56 -31.10
N PRO A 173 -8.83 -15.93 -31.99
CA PRO A 173 -8.43 -14.67 -32.63
C PRO A 173 -8.08 -13.60 -31.58
N PRO A 174 -7.18 -12.64 -31.88
CA PRO A 174 -6.68 -11.69 -30.89
C PRO A 174 -7.77 -10.87 -30.18
N GLU A 175 -8.82 -10.48 -30.91
CA GLU A 175 -9.92 -9.65 -30.42
C GLU A 175 -10.86 -10.43 -29.49
N GLN A 176 -10.87 -11.76 -29.56
CA GLN A 176 -11.69 -12.59 -28.69
C GLN A 176 -11.09 -12.78 -27.29
N TYR A 177 -9.87 -12.28 -27.06
CA TYR A 177 -9.27 -12.15 -25.74
C TYR A 177 -9.56 -10.79 -25.10
N ALA A 178 -10.28 -9.89 -25.77
CA ALA A 178 -10.65 -8.61 -25.20
C ALA A 178 -11.46 -8.77 -23.90
N SER A 179 -11.13 -7.96 -22.90
CA SER A 179 -11.74 -7.94 -21.57
C SER A 179 -11.88 -6.49 -21.08
N GLU A 180 -12.29 -6.29 -19.82
CA GLU A 180 -12.27 -4.96 -19.21
C GLU A 180 -10.85 -4.35 -19.14
N ARG A 181 -9.81 -5.20 -19.17
CA ARG A 181 -8.41 -4.82 -18.96
C ARG A 181 -7.54 -5.02 -20.21
N LEU A 182 -8.03 -5.75 -21.20
CA LEU A 182 -7.30 -6.10 -22.42
C LEU A 182 -8.11 -5.71 -23.66
N SER A 183 -7.47 -5.04 -24.61
CA SER A 183 -8.07 -4.72 -25.91
C SER A 183 -7.90 -5.87 -26.90
N SER A 184 -6.75 -6.53 -26.88
CA SER A 184 -6.43 -7.68 -27.73
C SER A 184 -5.23 -8.45 -27.19
N VAL A 185 -5.14 -9.74 -27.52
CA VAL A 185 -4.00 -10.59 -27.14
C VAL A 185 -3.49 -11.34 -28.36
N ARG A 186 -2.27 -11.04 -28.78
CA ARG A 186 -1.55 -11.74 -29.84
C ARG A 186 -0.62 -12.78 -29.24
N ILE A 187 -0.62 -13.97 -29.83
CA ILE A 187 0.23 -15.09 -29.43
C ILE A 187 1.10 -15.42 -30.64
N GLY A 188 2.38 -15.63 -30.41
CA GLY A 188 3.31 -15.92 -31.49
C GLY A 188 4.76 -15.69 -31.11
N ARG A 189 5.60 -15.67 -32.14
CA ARG A 189 7.02 -15.33 -32.01
C ARG A 189 7.20 -13.82 -32.16
N PHE A 190 7.94 -13.21 -31.24
CA PHE A 190 8.23 -11.78 -31.22
C PHE A 190 9.72 -11.51 -31.38
N GLU A 191 10.10 -10.27 -31.66
CA GLU A 191 11.52 -9.91 -31.80
C GLU A 191 12.27 -10.21 -30.49
N GLY A 192 13.26 -11.11 -30.55
CA GLY A 192 14.08 -11.46 -29.38
C GLY A 192 13.55 -12.62 -28.52
N SER A 193 12.38 -13.19 -28.80
CA SER A 193 11.84 -14.35 -28.08
C SER A 193 11.42 -15.49 -28.99
N GLU A 194 11.57 -16.73 -28.53
CA GLU A 194 11.15 -17.92 -29.28
C GLU A 194 9.62 -18.03 -29.38
N CYS A 195 8.93 -17.64 -28.31
CA CYS A 195 7.48 -17.64 -28.20
C CYS A 195 7.05 -16.66 -27.10
N GLY A 196 5.89 -16.04 -27.25
CA GLY A 196 5.38 -15.11 -26.25
C GLY A 196 3.93 -14.72 -26.44
N ILE A 197 3.54 -13.70 -25.68
CA ILE A 197 2.23 -13.08 -25.68
C ILE A 197 2.44 -11.57 -25.75
N GLU A 198 1.78 -10.91 -26.70
CA GLU A 198 1.65 -9.46 -26.75
C GLU A 198 0.22 -9.09 -26.40
N ALA A 199 0.03 -8.34 -25.33
CA ALA A 199 -1.28 -7.93 -24.85
C ALA A 199 -1.40 -6.42 -24.84
N VAL A 200 -2.43 -5.90 -25.50
CA VAL A 200 -2.73 -4.46 -25.51
C VAL A 200 -3.67 -4.16 -24.36
N LEU A 201 -3.31 -3.23 -23.48
CA LEU A 201 -4.13 -2.86 -22.34
C LEU A 201 -5.37 -2.05 -22.75
N HIS A 202 -6.47 -2.29 -22.04
CA HIS A 202 -7.67 -1.47 -22.08
C HIS A 202 -7.82 -0.73 -20.75
N ALA A 203 -7.63 0.58 -20.76
CA ALA A 203 -7.66 1.42 -19.58
C ALA A 203 -8.09 2.85 -19.91
N PRO A 204 -9.32 3.09 -20.42
CA PRO A 204 -9.76 4.37 -20.99
C PRO A 204 -9.70 5.56 -20.02
N LYS A 205 -9.64 5.29 -18.71
CA LYS A 205 -9.48 6.32 -17.66
C LYS A 205 -8.02 6.67 -17.36
N SER A 206 -7.06 6.05 -18.03
CA SER A 206 -5.63 6.22 -17.78
C SER A 206 -4.84 6.26 -19.10
N ALA A 207 -4.76 7.45 -19.69
CA ALA A 207 -4.05 7.67 -20.95
C ALA A 207 -2.56 7.27 -20.94
N ARG A 208 -1.96 7.07 -19.76
CA ARG A 208 -0.56 6.64 -19.64
C ARG A 208 -0.35 5.15 -19.91
N ILE A 209 -1.39 4.32 -19.77
CA ILE A 209 -1.36 2.87 -19.97
C ILE A 209 -2.36 2.37 -21.02
N ASP A 210 -3.41 3.15 -21.33
CA ASP A 210 -4.41 2.78 -22.31
C ASP A 210 -3.81 2.57 -23.70
N GLY A 211 -4.13 1.45 -24.34
CA GLY A 211 -3.63 1.11 -25.67
C GLY A 211 -2.15 0.72 -25.74
N LYS A 212 -1.42 0.72 -24.61
CA LYS A 212 -0.02 0.28 -24.57
C LYS A 212 0.09 -1.23 -24.48
N ALA A 213 1.18 -1.77 -25.00
CA ALA A 213 1.45 -3.20 -25.01
C ALA A 213 2.26 -3.66 -23.78
N VAL A 214 1.97 -4.89 -23.36
CA VAL A 214 2.78 -5.67 -22.42
C VAL A 214 3.15 -6.98 -23.11
N TRP A 215 4.44 -7.32 -23.10
CA TRP A 215 4.97 -8.53 -23.69
C TRP A 215 5.34 -9.52 -22.59
N LEU A 216 4.92 -10.78 -22.77
CA LEU A 216 5.31 -11.90 -21.94
C LEU A 216 6.07 -12.89 -22.81
N GLU A 217 7.35 -13.02 -22.58
CA GLU A 217 8.25 -13.84 -23.40
C GLU A 217 8.58 -15.12 -22.64
N LEU A 218 8.48 -16.26 -23.33
CA LEU A 218 8.88 -17.55 -22.80
C LEU A 218 10.38 -17.74 -23.03
N ASP A 219 11.13 -17.86 -21.95
CA ASP A 219 12.47 -18.44 -21.96
C ASP A 219 12.29 -19.97 -22.00
N ALA A 220 12.48 -20.56 -23.19
CA ALA A 220 12.31 -21.98 -23.41
C ALA A 220 13.38 -22.84 -22.69
N ASP A 221 14.57 -22.27 -22.44
CA ASP A 221 15.67 -22.97 -21.78
C ASP A 221 15.45 -23.00 -20.26
N ALA A 222 15.00 -21.87 -19.68
CA ALA A 222 14.73 -21.76 -18.25
C ALA A 222 13.30 -22.19 -17.86
N GLY A 223 12.39 -22.35 -18.82
CA GLY A 223 10.97 -22.61 -18.56
C GLY A 223 10.28 -21.46 -17.83
N SER A 224 10.84 -20.24 -17.92
CA SER A 224 10.39 -19.07 -17.17
C SER A 224 9.79 -18.02 -18.10
N TRP A 225 8.98 -17.12 -17.56
CA TRP A 225 8.33 -16.06 -18.32
C TRP A 225 8.90 -14.71 -17.91
N HIS A 226 9.43 -13.97 -18.86
CA HIS A 226 9.86 -12.60 -18.68
C HIS A 226 8.74 -11.65 -19.09
N CYS A 227 8.48 -10.60 -18.31
CA CYS A 227 7.49 -9.58 -18.65
C CYS A 227 8.21 -8.26 -18.96
N SER A 228 7.78 -7.57 -20.01
CA SER A 228 8.31 -6.27 -20.41
C SER A 228 7.20 -5.39 -20.99
N SER A 229 7.39 -4.07 -21.03
CA SER A 229 6.40 -3.13 -21.55
C SER A 229 7.02 -1.77 -21.89
N GLU A 230 6.34 -1.00 -22.73
CA GLU A 230 6.66 0.41 -23.06
C GLU A 230 6.01 1.43 -22.08
N ILE A 231 5.34 0.92 -21.05
CA ILE A 231 4.77 1.72 -19.97
C ILE A 231 5.91 2.22 -19.06
N ASP A 232 5.73 3.39 -18.43
CA ASP A 232 6.70 3.89 -17.46
C ASP A 232 6.81 2.95 -16.24
N ASP A 233 8.04 2.66 -15.82
CA ASP A 233 8.35 1.74 -14.71
C ASP A 233 7.60 2.05 -13.40
N THR A 234 7.26 3.33 -13.17
CA THR A 234 6.46 3.74 -12.00
C THR A 234 5.07 3.08 -12.00
N GLN A 235 4.52 2.82 -13.18
CA GLN A 235 3.22 2.18 -13.37
C GLN A 235 3.33 0.69 -13.68
N LEU A 236 4.54 0.12 -13.70
CA LEU A 236 4.74 -1.31 -13.93
C LEU A 236 4.89 -2.10 -12.62
N PRO A 237 4.35 -3.33 -12.56
CA PRO A 237 4.67 -4.30 -11.51
C PRO A 237 6.17 -4.63 -11.54
N PRO A 238 6.79 -4.99 -10.41
CA PRO A 238 8.21 -5.32 -10.36
C PRO A 238 8.65 -6.36 -11.39
N ASP A 239 7.82 -7.37 -11.65
CA ASP A 239 8.11 -8.47 -12.58
C ASP A 239 8.15 -8.04 -14.05
N CYS A 240 7.64 -6.86 -14.38
CA CYS A 240 7.55 -6.32 -15.74
C CYS A 240 8.47 -5.13 -16.00
N ARG A 241 9.33 -4.75 -15.03
CA ARG A 241 10.26 -3.62 -15.15
C ARG A 241 11.58 -4.09 -15.77
N GLY A 242 12.13 -3.32 -16.70
CA GLY A 242 13.41 -3.63 -17.35
C GLY A 242 13.66 -2.80 -18.58
#